data_AF-A0A1F5H7H7-F1
#
_entry.id   AF-A0A1F5H7H7-F1
#
_cell.length_a   1.000
_cell.length_b   1.000
_cell.length_c   1.000
_cell.angle_alpha   90.00
_cell.angle_beta   90.00
_cell.angle_gamma   90.00
#
_symmetry.space_group_name_H-M   'P 1'
#
loop_
_entity.id
_entity.type
_entity.pdbx_description
1 polymer ?
#
loop_
_entity_poly.entity_id
_entity_poly.type
_entity_poly.pdbx_seq_one_letter_code
_entity_poly.pdbx_strand_id
1 'polypeptide(L)'
;MLPNQTIEVISDVATATIMASLAWLFIDALVLRFEVKIFLKSAGFSLLTLVFTLNLAQVFSASASPQLIFWLESIGLWLIFAAFILDSHSKLQFLAILAIISLFFLKGHILLSVQGALISTTTLALAKITKHNDLILFGLGFVLITIGKFFSYLENTLGVANMALSASILYILAAITLFYWLWQYLVIRFNLAHKLPKLGI
;
A
#
# COMPACT_ATOMS: atom_id res chain seq x y z
N MET A 1 27.39 -6.50 0.87
CA MET A 1 26.01 -6.78 0.39
C MET A 1 26.06 -6.91 -1.12
N LEU A 2 25.43 -7.95 -1.67
CA LEU A 2 25.27 -8.08 -3.13
C LEU A 2 24.32 -6.97 -3.64
N PRO A 3 24.46 -6.48 -4.89
CA PRO A 3 23.63 -5.40 -5.43
C PRO A 3 22.11 -5.63 -5.26
N ASN A 4 21.67 -6.88 -5.42
CA ASN A 4 20.26 -7.26 -5.27
C ASN A 4 19.74 -7.09 -3.83
N GLN A 5 20.57 -7.42 -2.84
CA GLN A 5 20.23 -7.25 -1.42
C GLN A 5 20.12 -5.76 -1.05
N THR A 6 20.96 -4.91 -1.64
CA THR A 6 20.88 -3.46 -1.41
C THR A 6 19.55 -2.88 -1.89
N ILE A 7 19.09 -3.29 -3.08
CA ILE A 7 17.82 -2.83 -3.65
C ILE A 7 16.63 -3.32 -2.81
N GLU A 8 16.67 -4.56 -2.34
CA GLU A 8 15.65 -5.13 -1.46
C GLU A 8 15.55 -4.34 -0.13
N VAL A 9 16.68 -4.05 0.51
CA VAL A 9 16.70 -3.23 1.74
C VAL A 9 16.15 -1.82 1.49
N ILE A 10 16.56 -1.16 0.40
CA ILE A 10 16.04 0.17 0.04
C ILE A 10 14.52 0.11 -0.18
N SER A 11 14.04 -0.91 -0.88
CA SER A 11 12.63 -1.16 -1.13
C SER A 11 11.84 -1.31 0.17
N ASP A 12 12.31 -2.16 1.08
CA ASP A 12 11.64 -2.41 2.36
C ASP A 12 11.64 -1.17 3.27
N VAL A 13 12.76 -0.44 3.36
CA VAL A 13 12.83 0.81 4.13
C VAL A 13 11.89 1.86 3.55
N ALA A 14 11.94 2.08 2.22
CA ALA A 14 11.11 3.08 1.56
C ALA A 14 9.62 2.76 1.75
N THR A 15 9.25 1.50 1.59
CA THR A 15 7.87 1.06 1.70
C THR A 15 7.39 1.08 3.16
N ALA A 16 8.19 0.61 4.12
CA ALA A 16 7.87 0.73 5.55
C ALA A 16 7.65 2.19 5.95
N THR A 17 8.51 3.10 5.50
CA THR A 17 8.45 4.52 5.85
C THR A 17 7.18 5.18 5.32
N ILE A 18 6.81 4.95 4.06
CA ILE A 18 5.58 5.54 3.52
C ILE A 18 4.33 4.91 4.16
N MET A 19 4.32 3.61 4.42
CA MET A 19 3.19 2.96 5.11
C MET A 19 3.04 3.49 6.53
N ALA A 20 4.14 3.73 7.24
CA ALA A 20 4.13 4.34 8.58
C ALA A 20 3.59 5.77 8.54
N SER A 21 4.01 6.54 7.54
CA SER A 21 3.56 7.92 7.36
C SER A 21 2.06 7.97 7.06
N LEU A 22 1.55 7.05 6.24
CA LEU A 22 0.12 6.90 5.97
C LEU A 22 -0.65 6.44 7.22
N ALA A 23 -0.11 5.48 7.98
CA ALA A 23 -0.70 5.05 9.24
C ALA A 23 -0.85 6.24 10.20
N TRP A 24 0.21 7.02 10.37
CA TRP A 24 0.21 8.21 11.23
C TRP A 24 -0.79 9.26 10.77
N LEU A 25 -0.91 9.50 9.46
CA LEU A 25 -1.91 10.42 8.90
C LEU A 25 -3.34 10.05 9.33
N PHE A 26 -3.68 8.75 9.28
CA PHE A 26 -5.01 8.29 9.67
C PHE A 26 -5.18 8.19 11.19
N ILE A 27 -4.12 7.93 11.96
CA ILE A 27 -4.15 8.01 13.43
C ILE A 27 -4.46 9.45 13.86
N ASP A 28 -3.78 10.45 13.28
CA ASP A 28 -4.07 11.87 13.53
C ASP A 28 -5.53 12.22 13.25
N ALA A 29 -6.06 11.73 12.12
CA ALA A 29 -7.47 11.93 11.78
C ALA A 29 -8.44 11.25 12.77
N LEU A 30 -8.10 10.08 13.32
CA LEU A 30 -8.90 9.39 14.34
C LEU A 30 -8.95 10.14 15.67
N VAL A 31 -7.83 10.76 16.06
CA VAL A 31 -7.77 11.58 17.28
C VAL A 31 -8.73 12.76 17.19
N LEU A 32 -8.91 13.33 15.98
CA LEU A 32 -9.87 14.41 15.76
C LEU A 32 -11.33 13.92 15.72
N ARG A 33 -11.59 12.79 15.05
CA ARG A 33 -12.92 12.18 14.96
C ARG A 33 -12.83 10.70 14.69
N PHE A 34 -13.47 9.90 15.54
CA PHE A 34 -13.55 8.47 15.31
C PHE A 34 -14.51 8.14 14.15
N GLU A 35 -13.97 7.56 13.09
CA GLU A 35 -14.73 7.00 11.97
C GLU A 35 -14.17 5.63 11.60
N VAL A 36 -15.05 4.64 11.42
CA VAL A 36 -14.65 3.23 11.15
C VAL A 36 -13.74 3.11 9.94
N LYS A 37 -14.01 3.86 8.85
CA LYS A 37 -13.18 3.85 7.64
C LYS A 37 -11.76 4.36 7.90
N ILE A 38 -11.60 5.35 8.78
CA ILE A 38 -10.29 5.90 9.13
C ILE A 38 -9.55 4.90 10.03
N PHE A 39 -10.27 4.25 10.96
CA PHE A 39 -9.73 3.20 11.83
C PHE A 39 -9.17 2.04 11.00
N LEU A 40 -9.95 1.52 10.05
CA LEU A 40 -9.52 0.44 9.16
C LEU A 40 -8.28 0.80 8.34
N LYS A 41 -8.18 2.04 7.81
CA LYS A 41 -6.97 2.51 7.12
C LYS A 41 -5.77 2.56 8.07
N SER A 42 -5.92 3.14 9.26
CA SER A 42 -4.83 3.24 10.23
C SER A 42 -4.29 1.86 10.63
N ALA A 43 -5.19 0.91 10.92
CA ALA A 43 -4.84 -0.45 11.28
C ALA A 43 -4.18 -1.18 10.10
N GLY A 44 -4.75 -1.06 8.90
CA GLY A 44 -4.21 -1.66 7.69
C GLY A 44 -2.80 -1.17 7.37
N PHE A 45 -2.56 0.14 7.40
CA PHE A 45 -1.24 0.73 7.17
C PHE A 45 -0.24 0.42 8.29
N SER A 46 -0.69 0.30 9.54
CA SER A 46 0.16 -0.14 10.66
C SER A 46 0.62 -1.59 10.49
N LEU A 47 -0.27 -2.48 10.04
CA LEU A 47 0.08 -3.87 9.72
C LEU A 47 1.07 -3.94 8.56
N LEU A 48 0.86 -3.17 7.49
CA LEU A 48 1.81 -3.12 6.37
C LEU A 48 3.17 -2.57 6.80
N THR A 49 3.21 -1.57 7.68
CA THR A 49 4.47 -1.05 8.26
C THR A 49 5.22 -2.16 9.00
N LEU A 50 4.49 -2.93 9.82
CA LEU A 50 5.06 -4.07 10.54
C LEU A 50 5.59 -5.13 9.57
N VAL A 51 4.86 -5.45 8.50
CA VAL A 51 5.28 -6.41 7.46
C VAL A 51 6.62 -6.03 6.84
N PHE A 52 6.76 -4.80 6.34
CA PHE A 52 8.01 -4.37 5.70
C PHE A 52 9.16 -4.25 6.72
N THR A 53 8.86 -3.91 7.98
CA THR A 53 9.85 -3.92 9.06
C THR A 53 10.31 -5.35 9.39
N LEU A 54 9.41 -6.32 9.39
CA LEU A 54 9.72 -7.73 9.62
C LEU A 54 10.50 -8.35 8.45
N ASN A 55 10.16 -8.01 7.20
CA ASN A 55 10.96 -8.41 6.02
C ASN A 55 12.40 -7.90 6.16
N LEU A 56 12.57 -6.63 6.53
CA LEU A 56 13.89 -6.06 6.79
C LEU A 56 14.61 -6.81 7.91
N ALA A 57 13.94 -7.13 9.01
CA ALA A 57 14.54 -7.90 10.10
C ALA A 57 14.94 -9.32 9.68
N GLN A 58 14.20 -9.97 8.76
CA GLN A 58 14.57 -11.28 8.20
C GLN A 58 15.87 -11.22 7.42
N VAL A 59 16.12 -10.14 6.66
CA VAL A 59 17.38 -9.94 5.93
C VAL A 59 18.59 -9.99 6.88
N PHE A 60 18.43 -9.53 8.12
CA PHE A 60 19.53 -9.46 9.10
C PHE A 60 19.59 -10.61 10.11
N SER A 61 18.46 -11.24 10.44
CA SER A 61 18.40 -12.16 11.60
C SER A 61 17.49 -13.37 11.45
N ALA A 62 16.88 -13.61 10.28
CA ALA A 62 15.99 -14.76 9.98
C ALA A 62 14.91 -15.05 11.05
N SER A 63 14.53 -14.05 11.85
CA SER A 63 13.84 -14.23 13.12
C SER A 63 12.31 -14.15 13.02
N ALA A 64 11.77 -13.74 11.87
CA ALA A 64 10.33 -13.69 11.63
C ALA A 64 9.85 -14.89 10.81
N SER A 65 8.63 -15.36 11.05
CA SER A 65 8.00 -16.43 10.25
C SER A 65 7.45 -15.87 8.93
N PRO A 66 7.80 -16.43 7.75
CA PRO A 66 7.22 -16.01 6.47
C PRO A 66 5.69 -16.12 6.42
N GLN A 67 5.13 -17.11 7.13
CA GLN A 67 3.68 -17.31 7.22
C GLN A 67 3.02 -16.16 8.01
N LEU A 68 3.64 -15.70 9.09
CA LEU A 68 3.15 -14.56 9.87
C LEU A 68 3.14 -13.28 9.01
N ILE A 69 4.24 -13.02 8.30
CA ILE A 69 4.38 -11.87 7.40
C ILE A 69 3.28 -11.88 6.35
N PHE A 70 3.04 -13.03 5.72
CA PHE A 70 1.97 -13.19 4.73
C PHE A 70 0.59 -12.84 5.31
N TRP A 71 0.23 -13.36 6.49
CA TRP A 71 -1.08 -13.09 7.09
C TRP A 71 -1.24 -11.65 7.54
N LEU A 72 -0.19 -11.04 8.12
CA LEU A 72 -0.21 -9.62 8.49
C LEU A 72 -0.41 -8.74 7.25
N GLU A 73 0.27 -9.07 6.16
CA GLU A 73 0.15 -8.33 4.91
C GLU A 73 -1.26 -8.48 4.30
N SER A 74 -1.78 -9.71 4.27
CA SER A 74 -3.10 -9.97 3.73
C SER A 74 -4.20 -9.27 4.51
N ILE A 75 -4.15 -9.34 5.85
CA ILE A 75 -5.09 -8.62 6.72
C ILE A 75 -4.94 -7.11 6.50
N GLY A 76 -3.71 -6.59 6.42
CA GLY A 76 -3.44 -5.18 6.19
C GLY A 76 -4.09 -4.66 4.90
N LEU A 77 -3.88 -5.36 3.78
CA LEU A 77 -4.52 -5.02 2.50
C LEU A 77 -6.04 -5.15 2.55
N TRP A 78 -6.57 -6.16 3.23
CA TRP A 78 -8.02 -6.37 3.35
C TRP A 78 -8.70 -5.24 4.14
N LEU A 79 -8.09 -4.78 5.24
CA LEU A 79 -8.61 -3.64 6.02
C LEU A 79 -8.62 -2.35 5.19
N ILE A 80 -7.56 -2.08 4.42
CA ILE A 80 -7.49 -0.91 3.53
C ILE A 80 -8.60 -0.98 2.48
N PHE A 81 -8.78 -2.14 1.85
CA PHE A 81 -9.84 -2.35 0.87
C PHE A 81 -11.23 -2.14 1.49
N ALA A 82 -11.51 -2.75 2.65
CA ALA A 82 -12.78 -2.60 3.35
C ALA A 82 -13.06 -1.13 3.68
N ALA A 83 -12.04 -0.35 4.06
CA ALA A 83 -12.19 1.07 4.33
C ALA A 83 -12.66 1.88 3.11
N PHE A 84 -12.20 1.54 1.90
CA PHE A 84 -12.61 2.23 0.66
C PHE A 84 -13.97 1.74 0.14
N ILE A 85 -14.33 0.48 0.37
CA ILE A 85 -15.68 -0.01 0.04
C ILE A 85 -16.76 0.60 0.95
N LEU A 86 -16.45 0.82 2.22
CA LEU A 86 -17.37 1.45 3.17
C LEU A 86 -17.55 2.96 2.94
N ASP A 87 -16.83 3.55 1.97
CA ASP A 87 -17.06 4.94 1.60
C ASP A 87 -18.44 5.11 0.94
N SER A 88 -19.19 6.14 1.33
CA SER A 88 -20.54 6.41 0.84
C SER A 88 -20.61 6.64 -0.67
N HIS A 89 -19.50 7.05 -1.29
CA HIS A 89 -19.43 7.25 -2.74
C HIS A 89 -19.00 5.99 -3.51
N SER A 90 -18.66 4.91 -2.81
CA SER A 90 -18.24 3.66 -3.45
C SER A 90 -19.44 2.94 -4.05
N LYS A 91 -19.49 2.89 -5.39
CA LYS A 91 -20.46 2.10 -6.15
C LYS A 91 -20.02 0.65 -6.37
N LEU A 92 -18.83 0.29 -5.91
CA LEU A 92 -18.19 -1.00 -6.16
C LEU A 92 -18.31 -1.96 -4.98
N GLN A 93 -19.36 -1.84 -4.17
CA GLN A 93 -19.58 -2.72 -3.01
C GLN A 93 -19.66 -4.21 -3.41
N PHE A 94 -20.10 -4.51 -4.63
CA PHE A 94 -20.07 -5.88 -5.17
C PHE A 94 -18.66 -6.48 -5.23
N LEU A 95 -17.59 -5.68 -5.32
CA LEU A 95 -16.21 -6.16 -5.25
C LEU A 95 -15.89 -6.82 -3.91
N ALA A 96 -16.64 -6.55 -2.83
CA ALA A 96 -16.50 -7.25 -1.57
C ALA A 96 -16.74 -8.76 -1.71
N ILE A 97 -17.67 -9.16 -2.59
CA ILE A 97 -17.93 -10.58 -2.88
C ILE A 97 -16.71 -11.20 -3.55
N LEU A 98 -16.12 -10.53 -4.53
CA LEU A 98 -14.89 -10.99 -5.17
C LEU A 98 -13.72 -11.07 -4.18
N ALA A 99 -13.63 -10.13 -3.24
CA ALA A 99 -12.62 -10.13 -2.19
C ALA A 99 -12.79 -11.29 -1.18
N ILE A 100 -14.03 -11.68 -0.91
CA ILE A 100 -14.32 -12.85 -0.06
C ILE A 100 -13.99 -14.13 -0.81
N ILE A 101 -14.42 -14.25 -2.08
CA ILE A 101 -14.12 -15.42 -2.92
C ILE A 101 -12.60 -15.58 -3.05
N SER A 102 -11.86 -14.50 -3.30
CA SER A 102 -10.41 -14.58 -3.47
C SER A 102 -9.68 -15.15 -2.24
N LEU A 103 -10.15 -14.88 -1.01
CA LEU A 103 -9.60 -15.47 0.21
C LEU A 103 -9.69 -17.00 0.25
N PHE A 104 -10.73 -17.59 -0.33
CA PHE A 104 -10.92 -19.04 -0.33
C PHE A 104 -10.13 -19.76 -1.42
N PHE A 105 -9.94 -19.11 -2.58
CA PHE A 105 -9.37 -19.76 -3.77
C PHE A 105 -7.91 -19.38 -4.05
N LEU A 106 -7.45 -18.22 -3.60
CA LEU A 106 -6.09 -17.74 -3.88
C LEU A 106 -5.20 -17.90 -2.66
N LYS A 107 -3.93 -18.23 -2.89
CA LYS A 107 -2.92 -18.40 -1.84
C LYS A 107 -1.65 -17.62 -2.17
N GLY A 108 -0.88 -17.28 -1.15
CA GLY A 108 0.41 -16.62 -1.30
C GLY A 108 0.34 -15.29 -2.06
N HIS A 109 1.37 -14.97 -2.82
CA HIS A 109 1.52 -13.67 -3.49
C HIS A 109 0.42 -13.36 -4.52
N ILE A 110 -0.27 -14.36 -5.09
CA ILE A 110 -1.43 -14.13 -5.96
C ILE A 110 -2.57 -13.48 -5.19
N LEU A 111 -2.87 -13.98 -3.98
CA LEU A 111 -3.92 -13.39 -3.13
C LEU A 111 -3.61 -11.93 -2.83
N LEU A 112 -2.36 -11.64 -2.44
CA LEU A 112 -1.90 -10.28 -2.13
C LEU A 112 -1.99 -9.36 -3.35
N SER A 113 -1.65 -9.87 -4.55
CA SER A 113 -1.81 -9.13 -5.79
C SER A 113 -3.28 -8.79 -6.07
N VAL A 114 -4.20 -9.75 -5.94
CA VAL A 114 -5.63 -9.49 -6.12
C VAL A 114 -6.16 -8.50 -5.09
N GLN A 115 -5.73 -8.58 -3.83
CA GLN A 115 -6.10 -7.59 -2.80
C GLN A 115 -5.58 -6.19 -3.16
N GLY A 116 -4.35 -6.06 -3.65
CA GLY A 116 -3.83 -4.80 -4.20
C GLY A 116 -4.64 -4.29 -5.40
N ALA A 117 -5.05 -5.18 -6.31
CA ALA A 117 -5.84 -4.84 -7.49
C ALA A 117 -7.23 -4.31 -7.08
N LEU A 118 -7.82 -4.89 -6.04
CA LEU A 118 -9.09 -4.45 -5.48
C LEU A 118 -8.98 -3.05 -4.84
N ILE A 119 -7.91 -2.77 -4.10
CA ILE A 119 -7.64 -1.43 -3.54
C ILE A 119 -7.45 -0.41 -4.66
N SER A 120 -6.62 -0.71 -5.66
CA SER A 120 -6.37 0.22 -6.77
C SER A 120 -7.64 0.49 -7.58
N THR A 121 -8.43 -0.55 -7.89
CA THR A 121 -9.68 -0.39 -8.63
C THR A 121 -10.71 0.46 -7.86
N THR A 122 -10.89 0.20 -6.56
CA THR A 122 -11.83 0.97 -5.74
C THR A 122 -11.40 2.42 -5.57
N THR A 123 -10.11 2.67 -5.35
CA THR A 123 -9.57 4.04 -5.20
C THR A 123 -9.63 4.84 -6.50
N LEU A 124 -9.29 4.25 -7.64
CA LEU A 124 -9.40 4.91 -8.95
C LEU A 124 -10.87 5.19 -9.34
N ALA A 125 -11.78 4.27 -9.02
CA ALA A 125 -13.20 4.49 -9.22
C ALA A 125 -13.72 5.63 -8.33
N LEU A 126 -13.32 5.67 -7.06
CA LEU A 126 -13.64 6.78 -6.15
C LEU A 126 -13.10 8.10 -6.68
N ALA A 127 -11.83 8.16 -7.12
CA ALA A 127 -11.22 9.35 -7.72
C ALA A 127 -12.08 9.92 -8.86
N LYS A 128 -12.58 9.05 -9.74
CA LYS A 128 -13.46 9.43 -10.85
C LYS A 128 -14.84 9.91 -10.37
N ILE A 129 -15.45 9.24 -9.39
CA ILE A 129 -16.80 9.55 -8.90
C ILE A 129 -16.81 10.87 -8.12
N THR A 130 -15.83 11.08 -7.25
CA THR A 130 -15.75 12.26 -6.37
C THR A 130 -14.97 13.41 -7.00
N LYS A 131 -14.39 13.22 -8.20
CA LYS A 131 -13.51 14.18 -8.89
C LYS A 131 -12.27 14.57 -8.05
N HIS A 132 -11.85 13.70 -7.13
CA HIS A 132 -10.63 13.84 -6.34
C HIS A 132 -9.46 13.27 -7.14
N ASN A 133 -8.92 14.06 -8.07
CA ASN A 133 -7.84 13.63 -8.96
C ASN A 133 -6.55 13.26 -8.21
N ASP A 134 -6.36 13.75 -6.99
CA ASP A 134 -5.26 13.37 -6.11
C ASP A 134 -5.30 11.87 -5.78
N LEU A 135 -6.49 11.28 -5.58
CA LEU A 135 -6.64 9.83 -5.31
C LEU A 135 -6.13 8.94 -6.45
N ILE A 136 -5.92 9.48 -7.66
CA ILE A 136 -5.35 8.72 -8.78
C ILE A 136 -3.93 8.27 -8.43
N LEU A 137 -3.11 9.15 -7.84
CA LEU A 137 -1.74 8.83 -7.44
C LEU A 137 -1.73 7.76 -6.34
N PHE A 138 -2.65 7.87 -5.39
CA PHE A 138 -2.82 6.84 -4.37
C PHE A 138 -3.15 5.47 -4.99
N GLY A 139 -4.13 5.43 -5.91
CA GLY A 139 -4.51 4.21 -6.61
C GLY A 139 -3.38 3.62 -7.46
N LEU A 140 -2.62 4.47 -8.17
CA LEU A 140 -1.44 4.07 -8.95
C LEU A 140 -0.34 3.45 -8.07
N GLY A 141 -0.13 3.96 -6.86
CA GLY A 141 0.75 3.33 -5.88
C GLY A 141 0.37 1.87 -5.60
N PHE A 142 -0.93 1.60 -5.42
CA PHE A 142 -1.44 0.23 -5.25
C PHE A 142 -1.40 -0.60 -6.53
N VAL A 143 -1.50 -0.01 -7.73
CA VAL A 143 -1.24 -0.73 -9.00
C VAL A 143 0.20 -1.24 -9.03
N LEU A 144 1.17 -0.41 -8.66
CA LEU A 144 2.58 -0.80 -8.62
C LEU A 144 2.82 -1.92 -7.58
N ILE A 145 2.22 -1.84 -6.39
CA ILE A 145 2.27 -2.92 -5.39
C ILE A 145 1.65 -4.22 -5.94
N THR A 146 0.52 -4.11 -6.65
CA THR A 146 -0.17 -5.25 -7.27
C THR A 146 0.74 -6.00 -8.24
N ILE A 147 1.39 -5.26 -9.15
CA ILE A 147 2.33 -5.82 -10.12
C ILE A 147 3.56 -6.39 -9.40
N GLY A 148 4.10 -5.70 -8.40
CA GLY A 148 5.23 -6.19 -7.61
C GLY A 148 4.93 -7.51 -6.90
N LYS A 149 3.72 -7.67 -6.34
CA LYS A 149 3.26 -8.94 -5.76
C LYS A 149 3.10 -10.03 -6.80
N PHE A 150 2.57 -9.72 -7.97
CA PHE A 150 2.49 -10.67 -9.07
C PHE A 150 3.88 -11.12 -9.55
N PHE A 151 4.84 -10.22 -9.65
CA PHE A 151 6.22 -10.55 -10.02
C PHE A 151 6.89 -11.43 -8.95
N SER A 152 6.64 -11.16 -7.67
CA SER A 152 7.10 -12.03 -6.57
C SER A 152 6.53 -13.44 -6.69
N TYR A 153 5.26 -13.59 -7.12
CA TYR A 153 4.67 -14.89 -7.44
C TYR A 153 5.38 -15.59 -8.62
N LEU A 154 5.65 -14.86 -9.71
CA LEU A 154 6.31 -15.42 -10.89
C LEU A 154 7.69 -16.00 -10.56
N GLU A 155 8.48 -15.35 -9.71
CA GLU A 155 9.77 -15.91 -9.28
C GLU A 155 9.58 -17.08 -8.30
N ASN A 156 8.85 -16.84 -7.20
CA ASN A 156 8.79 -17.78 -6.08
C ASN A 156 8.03 -19.07 -6.42
N THR A 157 7.14 -19.05 -7.41
CA THR A 157 6.33 -20.22 -7.79
C THR A 157 6.65 -20.76 -9.18
N LEU A 158 6.88 -19.88 -10.15
CA LEU A 158 7.12 -20.28 -11.55
C LEU A 158 8.61 -20.23 -11.95
N GLY A 159 9.50 -19.79 -11.06
CA GLY A 159 10.94 -19.77 -11.31
C GLY A 159 11.38 -18.76 -12.39
N VAL A 160 10.56 -17.75 -12.68
CA VAL A 160 10.90 -16.73 -13.68
C VAL A 160 11.96 -15.80 -13.10
N ALA A 161 13.18 -15.87 -13.65
CA ALA A 161 14.34 -15.16 -13.13
C ALA A 161 14.17 -13.63 -13.12
N ASN A 162 14.76 -12.97 -12.11
CA ASN A 162 14.83 -11.51 -11.93
C ASN A 162 13.49 -10.79 -11.68
N MET A 163 12.42 -11.51 -11.36
CA MET A 163 11.12 -10.91 -11.05
C MET A 163 11.05 -10.35 -9.62
N ALA A 164 11.77 -10.91 -8.65
CA ALA A 164 11.92 -10.41 -7.29
C ALA A 164 12.67 -9.07 -7.25
N LEU A 165 13.71 -8.92 -8.08
CA LEU A 165 14.40 -7.64 -8.26
C LEU A 165 13.45 -6.60 -8.87
N SER A 166 12.72 -7.00 -9.92
CA SER A 166 11.72 -6.13 -10.56
C SER A 166 10.60 -5.73 -9.59
N ALA A 167 10.17 -6.64 -8.71
CA ALA A 167 9.21 -6.36 -7.66
C ALA A 167 9.72 -5.32 -6.66
N SER A 168 10.99 -5.42 -6.25
CA SER A 168 11.63 -4.45 -5.35
C SER A 168 11.67 -3.04 -5.97
N ILE A 169 11.99 -2.95 -7.27
CA ILE A 169 11.95 -1.67 -8.00
C ILE A 169 10.52 -1.11 -8.04
N LEU A 170 9.51 -1.96 -8.29
CA LEU A 170 8.11 -1.55 -8.29
C LEU A 170 7.65 -1.05 -6.92
N TYR A 171 8.10 -1.64 -5.82
CA TYR A 171 7.81 -1.14 -4.47
C TYR A 171 8.46 0.21 -4.19
N ILE A 172 9.69 0.46 -4.66
CA ILE A 172 10.32 1.78 -4.57
C ILE A 172 9.48 2.82 -5.33
N LEU A 173 9.06 2.52 -6.56
CA LEU A 173 8.21 3.41 -7.36
C LEU A 173 6.84 3.61 -6.71
N ALA A 174 6.27 2.56 -6.11
CA ALA A 174 5.04 2.67 -5.34
C ALA A 174 5.21 3.62 -4.16
N ALA A 175 6.31 3.49 -3.42
CA ALA A 175 6.60 4.36 -2.28
C ALA A 175 6.76 5.83 -2.69
N ILE A 176 7.46 6.10 -3.80
CA ILE A 176 7.59 7.46 -4.35
C ILE A 176 6.21 8.02 -4.73
N THR A 177 5.37 7.22 -5.41
CA THR A 177 4.05 7.64 -5.86
C THR A 177 3.13 7.95 -4.67
N LEU A 178 3.12 7.08 -3.65
CA LEU A 178 2.34 7.27 -2.42
C LEU A 178 2.86 8.44 -1.58
N PHE A 179 4.18 8.64 -1.54
CA PHE A 179 4.78 9.80 -0.89
C PHE A 179 4.38 11.11 -1.58
N TYR A 180 4.41 11.14 -2.91
CA TYR A 180 3.98 12.31 -3.67
C TYR A 180 2.49 12.63 -3.42
N TRP A 181 1.64 11.61 -3.35
CA TRP A 181 0.24 11.79 -2.94
C TRP A 181 0.11 12.34 -1.52
N LEU A 182 0.83 11.75 -0.55
CA LEU A 182 0.81 12.20 0.84
C LEU A 182 1.24 13.67 0.94
N TRP A 183 2.29 14.05 0.23
CA TRP A 183 2.77 15.42 0.17
C TRP A 183 1.71 16.38 -0.39
N GLN A 184 1.11 16.06 -1.53
CA GLN A 184 0.02 16.83 -2.13
C GLN A 184 -1.14 17.01 -1.13
N TYR A 185 -1.55 15.93 -0.45
CA TYR A 185 -2.60 15.96 0.55
C TYR A 185 -2.26 16.89 1.72
N LEU A 186 -1.04 16.80 2.28
CA LEU A 186 -0.60 17.63 3.38
C LEU A 186 -0.50 19.11 2.99
N VAL A 187 -0.01 19.41 1.78
CA VAL A 187 0.06 20.78 1.26
C VAL A 187 -1.33 21.41 1.18
N ILE A 188 -2.32 20.65 0.70
CA ILE A 188 -3.72 21.09 0.64
C ILE A 188 -4.29 21.26 2.06
N ARG A 189 -4.15 20.26 2.93
CA ARG A 189 -4.72 20.26 4.28
C ARG A 189 -4.18 21.39 5.16
N PHE A 190 -2.88 21.67 5.07
CA PHE A 190 -2.22 22.71 5.88
C PHE A 190 -2.05 24.05 5.16
N ASN A 191 -2.62 24.19 3.96
CA ASN A 191 -2.51 25.38 3.11
C ASN A 191 -1.05 25.89 2.96
N LEU A 192 -0.11 24.96 2.78
CA LEU A 192 1.33 25.25 2.75
C LEU A 192 1.74 26.03 1.49
N ALA A 193 0.99 25.89 0.40
CA ALA A 193 1.23 26.61 -0.85
C ALA A 193 1.10 28.14 -0.70
N HIS A 194 0.29 28.62 0.25
CA HIS A 194 0.17 30.04 0.56
C HIS A 194 1.26 30.58 1.49
N LYS A 195 1.98 29.70 2.19
CA LYS A 195 3.00 30.06 3.18
C LYS A 195 4.44 29.92 2.66
N LEU A 196 4.64 29.30 1.51
CA LEU A 196 5.95 29.27 0.86
C LEU A 196 6.17 30.63 0.19
N PRO A 197 7.23 31.38 0.55
CA PRO A 197 7.60 32.56 -0.23
C PRO A 197 7.80 32.08 -1.66
N LYS A 198 7.16 32.77 -2.62
CA LYS A 198 7.49 32.60 -4.03
C LYS A 198 8.99 32.82 -4.13
N LEU A 199 9.76 31.74 -4.27
CA LEU A 199 11.14 31.84 -4.71
C LEU A 199 11.06 32.48 -6.08
N GLY A 200 11.32 33.79 -6.11
CA GLY A 200 11.39 34.58 -7.32
C GLY A 200 12.51 34.00 -8.17
N ILE A 201 12.11 33.25 -9.19
CA ILE A 201 12.86 33.04 -10.41
C ILE A 201 12.26 33.99 -11.43
#